data_AF-A0A3B0YQH1-F1
#
_entry.id   AF-A0A3B0YQH1-F1
#
_cell.length_a   1.000
_cell.length_b   1.000
_cell.length_c   1.000
_cell.angle_alpha   90.00
_cell.angle_beta   90.00
_cell.angle_gamma   90.00
#
_symmetry.space_group_name_H-M   'P 1'
#
loop_
_entity.id
_entity.type
_entity.pdbx_description
1 polymer ?
#
loop_
_entity_poly.entity_id
_entity_poly.type
_entity_poly.pdbx_seq_one_letter_code
_entity_poly.pdbx_strand_id
1 'polypeptide(L)' 'MAILNVTIDGISVDYPHEIDFTLADNEIRRIATELVRSASLPGVLSKSTANKFFHHSVVDRFDTFEGGKRIYLRPRVPFG' A
#
# COMPACT_ATOMS: atom_id res chain seq x y z
N MET A 1 -12.62 1.32 -8.85
CA MET A 1 -12.15 1.84 -7.55
C MET A 1 -11.86 0.68 -6.63
N ALA A 2 -10.88 0.81 -5.73
CA ALA A 2 -10.43 -0.23 -4.82
C ALA A 2 -9.91 0.34 -3.51
N ILE A 3 -10.00 -0.44 -2.43
CA ILE A 3 -9.37 -0.12 -1.14
C ILE A 3 -7.90 -0.52 -1.22
N LEU A 4 -7.00 0.42 -0.90
CA LEU A 4 -5.58 0.12 -0.73
C LEU A 4 -5.30 -0.23 0.73
N ASN A 5 -4.77 -1.44 0.95
CA ASN A 5 -4.18 -1.86 2.20
C ASN A 5 -2.66 -1.77 2.11
N VAL A 6 -2.01 -1.14 3.09
CA VAL A 6 -0.56 -0.97 3.14
C VAL A 6 0.00 -1.63 4.39
N THR A 7 0.98 -2.52 4.22
CA THR A 7 1.70 -3.15 5.32
C THR A 7 3.06 -2.49 5.55
N ILE A 8 3.30 -2.02 6.77
CA ILE A 8 4.52 -1.33 7.21
C ILE A 8 4.93 -1.91 8.56
N ASP A 9 6.18 -2.39 8.69
CA ASP A 9 6.71 -2.95 9.93
C ASP A 9 5.79 -4.01 10.61
N GLY A 10 5.09 -4.81 9.78
CA GLY A 10 4.16 -5.84 10.23
C GLY A 10 2.74 -5.34 10.55
N ILE A 11 2.49 -4.03 10.50
CA ILE A 11 1.18 -3.41 10.72
C ILE A 11 0.52 -3.15 9.37
N SER A 12 -0.72 -3.59 9.18
CA SER A 12 -1.49 -3.36 7.95
C SER A 12 -2.59 -2.34 8.20
N VAL A 13 -2.70 -1.35 7.32
CA VAL A 13 -3.65 -0.23 7.44
C VAL A 13 -4.37 -0.02 6.11
N ASP A 14 -5.69 0.15 6.15
CA ASP A 14 -6.47 0.57 4.99
C ASP A 14 -6.36 2.09 4.81
N TYR A 15 -6.05 2.52 3.59
CA TYR A 15 -6.12 3.91 3.19
C TYR A 15 -7.60 4.32 3.08
N PRO A 16 -8.04 5.42 3.73
CA PRO A 16 -9.46 5.78 3.83
C PRO A 16 -10.10 6.23 2.52
N HIS A 17 -9.33 6.45 1.46
CA HIS A 17 -9.86 6.83 0.15
C HIS A 17 -9.67 5.70 -0.87
N GLU A 18 -10.63 5.58 -1.76
CA GLU A 18 -10.54 4.63 -2.85
C GLU A 18 -9.47 5.07 -3.87
N ILE A 19 -8.81 4.08 -4.47
CA ILE A 19 -7.82 4.30 -5.51
C ILE A 19 -8.25 3.57 -6.78
N ASP A 20 -7.83 4.08 -7.93
CA ASP A 20 -8.06 3.39 -9.20
C ASP A 20 -7.31 2.04 -9.22
N PHE A 21 -8.07 0.98 -9.46
CA PHE A 21 -7.59 -0.41 -9.49
C PHE A 21 -6.68 -0.69 -10.68
N THR A 22 -6.81 0.10 -11.75
CA THR A 22 -6.06 -0.06 -12.99
C THR A 22 -4.69 0.61 -12.97
N LEU A 23 -4.38 1.37 -11.92
CA LEU A 23 -3.06 2.00 -11.76
C LEU A 23 -1.95 0.95 -11.78
N ALA A 24 -0.86 1.28 -12.47
CA ALA A 24 0.33 0.47 -12.51
C ALA A 24 0.99 0.37 -11.12
N ASP A 25 1.69 -0.73 -10.86
CA ASP A 25 2.28 -1.00 -9.55
C ASP A 25 3.25 0.08 -9.07
N ASN A 26 3.99 0.69 -9.99
CA ASN A 26 4.89 1.81 -9.69
C ASN A 26 4.13 3.03 -9.15
N GLU A 27 2.95 3.32 -9.69
CA GLU A 27 2.09 4.40 -9.22
C GLU A 27 1.50 4.07 -7.83
N ILE A 28 1.05 2.83 -7.61
CA ILE A 28 0.59 2.37 -6.28
C ILE A 28 1.70 2.54 -5.23
N ARG A 29 2.94 2.11 -5.54
CA ARG A 29 4.10 2.27 -4.66
C ARG A 29 4.40 3.74 -4.38
N ARG A 30 4.36 4.59 -5.42
CA ARG A 30 4.58 6.03 -5.30
C ARG A 30 3.52 6.66 -4.38
N ILE A 31 2.25 6.38 -4.60
CA ILE A 31 1.14 6.87 -3.78
C ILE A 31 1.38 6.48 -2.33
N ALA A 32 1.65 5.20 -2.05
CA ALA A 32 1.89 4.75 -0.68
C ALA A 32 3.11 5.42 -0.04
N THR A 33 4.20 5.64 -0.78
CA THR A 33 5.36 6.42 -0.29
C THR A 33 4.93 7.84 0.11
N GLU A 34 4.11 8.50 -0.70
CA GLU A 34 3.59 9.82 -0.37
C GLU A 34 2.66 9.80 0.86
N LEU A 35 1.80 8.78 1.00
CA LEU A 35 0.90 8.62 2.15
C LEU A 35 1.66 8.47 3.48
N VAL A 36 2.79 7.75 3.45
CA VAL A 36 3.69 7.66 4.60
C VAL A 36 4.38 9.00 4.86
N ARG A 37 4.86 9.68 3.80
CA ARG A 37 5.56 10.96 3.91
C ARG A 37 4.67 12.08 4.46
N SER A 38 3.39 12.07 4.12
CA SER A 38 2.40 13.06 4.59
C SER A 38 1.76 12.68 5.94
N ALA A 39 2.16 11.56 6.55
CA ALA A 39 1.53 11.00 7.75
C ALA A 39 0.00 10.80 7.59
N SER A 40 -0.44 10.48 6.37
CA SER A 40 -1.86 10.29 6.04
C SER A 40 -2.35 8.85 6.24
N LEU A 41 -1.50 7.97 6.75
CA LEU A 41 -1.89 6.62 7.20
C LEU A 41 -2.06 6.61 8.72
N PRO A 42 -3.29 6.41 9.23
CA PRO A 42 -3.55 6.32 10.66
C PRO A 42 -2.73 5.22 11.31
N GLY A 43 -2.07 5.52 12.44
CA GLY A 43 -1.30 4.55 13.22
C GLY A 43 0.11 4.26 12.69
N VAL A 44 0.55 4.87 11.59
CA VAL A 44 1.91 4.71 11.05
C VAL A 44 2.79 5.87 11.52
N LEU A 45 3.68 5.59 12.48
CA LEU A 45 4.72 6.53 12.94
C LEU A 45 6.02 6.27 12.16
N SER A 46 6.13 6.79 10.93
CA SER A 46 7.39 6.63 10.19
C SER A 46 8.48 7.58 10.71
N LYS A 47 9.61 7.02 11.14
CA LYS A 47 10.87 7.76 11.36
C LYS A 47 11.72 7.88 10.08
N SER A 48 11.34 7.22 9.00
CA SER A 48 12.17 7.07 7.80
C SER A 48 11.63 7.90 6.63
N THR A 49 12.42 8.90 6.23
CA THR A 49 12.25 9.77 5.06
C THR A 49 12.73 9.13 3.75
N ALA A 50 12.88 7.80 3.70
CA ALA A 50 13.43 7.14 2.52
C ALA A 50 12.46 7.24 1.32
N ASN A 51 12.87 7.99 0.28
CA ASN A 51 12.16 8.19 -1.00
C ASN A 51 11.77 6.90 -1.76
N LYS A 52 12.13 5.72 -1.24
CA LYS A 52 11.96 4.41 -1.89
C LYS A 52 11.40 3.35 -0.93
N PHE A 53 10.63 3.76 0.08
CA PHE A 53 10.12 2.87 1.13
C PHE A 53 9.46 1.59 0.59
N PHE A 54 8.69 1.71 -0.50
CA PHE A 54 7.96 0.59 -1.12
C PHE A 54 8.58 0.07 -2.42
N HIS A 55 9.82 0.43 -2.76
CA HIS A 55 10.38 0.07 -4.06
C HIS A 55 10.44 -1.45 -4.31
N HIS A 56 10.61 -2.24 -3.24
CA HIS A 56 10.66 -3.70 -3.29
C HIS A 56 9.39 -4.39 -2.78
N SER A 57 8.31 -3.65 -2.55
CA SER A 57 7.05 -4.25 -2.11
C SER A 57 6.33 -4.94 -3.27
N VAL A 58 5.51 -5.91 -2.91
CA VAL A 58 4.61 -6.61 -3.81
C VAL A 58 3.26 -5.90 -3.81
N VAL A 59 2.67 -5.75 -5.00
CA VAL A 59 1.32 -5.20 -5.20
C VAL A 59 0.42 -6.36 -5.63
N ASP A 60 -0.44 -6.82 -4.73
CA ASP A 60 -1.45 -7.83 -5.06
C ASP A 60 -2.81 -7.17 -5.28
N ARG A 61 -3.60 -7.73 -6.19
CA ARG A 61 -4.93 -7.21 -6.56
C ARG A 61 -5.94 -8.34 -6.47
N PHE A 62 -7.05 -8.09 -5.79
CA PHE A 62 -8.11 -9.07 -5.57
C PHE A 62 -9.49 -8.45 -5.81
N ASP A 63 -10.38 -9.24 -6.39
CA ASP A 63 -11.82 -9.03 -6.30
C ASP A 63 -12.32 -9.66 -5.00
N THR A 64 -13.19 -8.97 -4.26
CA THR A 64 -13.79 -9.47 -3.02
C THR A 64 -15.08 -10.23 -3.32
N PHE A 65 -15.46 -11.12 -2.43
CA PHE A 65 -16.69 -11.91 -2.57
C PHE A 65 -17.96 -11.05 -2.57
N GLU A 66 -17.89 -9.86 -1.95
CA GLU A 66 -18.97 -8.87 -1.89
C GLU A 66 -19.05 -7.98 -3.16
N GLY A 67 -18.21 -8.25 -4.17
CA GLY A 67 -18.17 -7.48 -5.42
C GLY A 67 -17.28 -6.22 -5.37
N GLY A 68 -16.49 -6.05 -4.31
CA GLY A 68 -15.51 -4.97 -4.17
C GLY A 68 -14.15 -5.32 -4.77
N LYS A 69 -13.22 -4.36 -4.74
CA LYS A 69 -11.83 -4.55 -5.20
C LYS A 69 -10.86 -4.11 -4.11
N ARG A 70 -9.77 -4.85 -3.94
CA ARG A 70 -8.71 -4.54 -2.98
C ARG A 70 -7.33 -4.62 -3.62
N ILE A 71 -6.46 -3.71 -3.21
CA ILE A 71 -5.04 -3.70 -3.54
C ILE A 71 -4.27 -3.87 -2.22
N TYR A 72 -3.33 -4.80 -2.18
CA TYR A 72 -2.46 -5.00 -1.02
C TYR A 72 -1.03 -4.65 -1.39
N LEU A 73 -0.45 -3.70 -0.66
CA LEU A 73 0.96 -3.32 -0.76
C LEU A 73 1.72 -3.89 0.44
N ARG A 74 2.45 -4.98 0.22
CA ARG A 74 3.11 -5.73 1.30
C ARG A 74 4.62 -5.85 1.08
N PRO A 75 5.41 -5.94 2.15
CA PRO A 75 6.84 -6.24 2.02
C PRO A 75 7.04 -7.56 1.28
N ARG A 76 8.08 -7.61 0.44
CA ARG A 76 8.50 -8.86 -0.17
C ARG A 76 9.09 -9.75 0.93
N VAL A 77 8.38 -10.82 1.22
CA VAL A 77 8.89 -11.90 2.07
C VAL A 77 10.06 -12.59 1.35
N PRO A 78 11.22 -12.76 2.01
CA PRO A 78 12.35 -13.49 1.46
C PRO A 78 12.03 -14.98 1.57
N PHE A 79 11.26 -15.50 0.63
CA PHE A 79 11.24 -16.94 0.41
C PHE A 79 12.36 -17.28 -0.57
N GLY A 80 13.41 -17.87 -0.01
CA GLY A 80 14.50 -18.59 -0.65
C GLY A 80 14.87 -19.74 0.28
#